data_AF-A0A957EHR5-F1
#
_entry.id   AF-A0A957EHR5-F1
#
_cell.length_a   1.000
_cell.length_b   1.000
_cell.length_c   1.000
_cell.angle_alpha   90.00
_cell.angle_beta   90.00
_cell.angle_gamma   90.00
#
_symmetry.space_group_name_H-M   'P 1'
#
loop_
_entity.id
_entity.type
_entity.pdbx_description
1 polymer ?
#
loop_
_entity_poly.entity_id
_entity_poly.type
_entity_poly.pdbx_seq_one_letter_code
_entity_poly.pdbx_strand_id
1 'polypeptide(L)'
;MERDSAQLRDDGESAQQWSGQQQGNGRLTAVPHPQGLYDPQFEHDACGTGFIAHLRGEKSHQLVQQALTILENLDHRGARGSDPDTGDGAGILLQLPHQFFQQVCSDNYINLPDAGHYGVGMLFLPHDTVQRQAYEIEVARIVARCGQQVLGWRTVPTDNRTLGKSARSSEPFVRQLFIGRADGLSADEFERKLYLIRRLAEKSARRRAARSPQPLENHRFYVASLSARTLVYKGMLTPAQVTAYYPDLSHPAMTTGLALVHSRFSTNTFPS
;
A
#
# COMPACT_ATOMS: atom_id res chain seq x y z
N MET A 1 -38.34 9.58 -67.15
CA MET A 1 -39.34 8.49 -67.22
C MET A 1 -38.65 7.22 -66.76
N GLU A 2 -39.12 6.68 -65.63
CA GLU A 2 -39.40 5.25 -65.36
C GLU A 2 -38.65 4.18 -66.18
N ARG A 3 -38.14 3.06 -65.68
CA ARG A 3 -38.45 2.24 -64.49
C ARG A 3 -37.42 1.09 -64.40
N ASP A 4 -37.33 0.51 -63.21
CA ASP A 4 -36.94 -0.86 -62.81
C ASP A 4 -36.50 -1.88 -63.89
N SER A 5 -35.48 -2.67 -63.58
CA SER A 5 -35.67 -4.02 -62.98
C SER A 5 -34.37 -4.81 -62.82
N ALA A 6 -34.37 -5.67 -61.81
CA ALA A 6 -33.27 -6.42 -61.22
C ALA A 6 -32.71 -7.57 -62.07
N GLN A 7 -31.46 -7.98 -61.79
CA GLN A 7 -31.05 -9.39 -61.80
C GLN A 7 -29.84 -9.63 -60.87
N LEU A 8 -30.02 -10.62 -60.00
CA LEU A 8 -29.12 -11.16 -58.98
C LEU A 8 -28.10 -12.14 -59.58
N ARG A 9 -26.85 -12.08 -59.10
CA ARG A 9 -25.86 -13.17 -58.88
C ARG A 9 -24.88 -12.65 -57.82
N ASP A 10 -24.98 -13.03 -56.55
CA ASP A 10 -24.55 -14.28 -55.91
C ASP A 10 -23.10 -14.66 -56.25
N ASP A 11 -22.19 -14.31 -55.35
CA ASP A 11 -20.86 -14.91 -55.20
C ASP A 11 -20.47 -14.88 -53.72
N GLY A 12 -20.87 -15.96 -53.02
CA GLY A 12 -19.93 -16.76 -52.23
C GLY A 12 -19.27 -16.11 -51.01
N GLU A 13 -19.98 -16.16 -49.89
CA GLU A 13 -19.43 -16.05 -48.54
C GLU A 13 -18.25 -17.01 -48.32
N SER A 14 -17.11 -16.47 -47.87
CA SER A 14 -16.12 -17.26 -47.13
C SER A 14 -16.23 -16.91 -45.65
N ALA A 15 -16.76 -17.87 -44.91
CA ALA A 15 -16.96 -17.83 -43.47
C ALA A 15 -15.62 -17.65 -42.74
N GLN A 16 -15.42 -16.50 -42.11
CA GLN A 16 -14.44 -16.34 -41.04
C GLN A 16 -15.16 -16.31 -39.70
N GLN A 17 -15.00 -17.44 -38.99
CA GLN A 17 -15.47 -17.68 -37.63
C GLN A 17 -15.03 -16.56 -36.69
N TRP A 18 -16.00 -15.83 -36.15
CA TRP A 18 -15.83 -15.01 -34.95
C TRP A 18 -15.69 -15.94 -33.74
N SER A 19 -14.45 -16.22 -33.33
CA SER A 19 -14.18 -16.71 -31.99
C SER A 19 -13.92 -15.51 -31.08
N GLY A 20 -14.88 -15.21 -30.21
CA GLY A 20 -14.73 -14.18 -29.19
C GLY A 20 -13.67 -14.57 -28.18
N GLN A 21 -12.60 -13.78 -28.07
CA GLN A 21 -11.71 -13.83 -26.90
C GLN A 21 -12.13 -12.75 -25.92
N GLN A 22 -12.76 -13.23 -24.84
CA GLN A 22 -13.09 -12.44 -23.66
C GLN A 22 -11.83 -11.91 -22.96
N GLN A 23 -12.02 -10.73 -22.38
CA GLN A 23 -11.05 -9.90 -21.67
C GLN A 23 -10.41 -10.63 -20.48
N GLY A 24 -9.07 -10.67 -20.45
CA GLY A 24 -8.29 -11.06 -19.28
C GLY A 24 -7.86 -9.85 -18.46
N ASN A 25 -8.49 -9.67 -17.31
CA ASN A 25 -8.25 -8.65 -16.30
C ASN A 25 -6.80 -8.72 -15.77
N GLY A 26 -5.95 -7.74 -16.13
CA GLY A 26 -4.55 -7.68 -15.70
C GLY A 26 -4.41 -7.53 -14.18
N ARG A 27 -4.08 -8.63 -13.51
CA ARG A 27 -3.72 -8.68 -12.08
C ARG A 27 -2.44 -7.87 -11.83
N LEU A 28 -2.49 -6.99 -10.83
CA LEU A 28 -1.41 -6.07 -10.42
C LEU A 28 -0.50 -6.66 -9.33
N THR A 29 -0.27 -7.97 -9.38
CA THR A 29 0.75 -8.67 -8.61
C THR A 29 1.48 -9.52 -9.64
N ALA A 30 2.72 -9.14 -9.98
CA ALA A 30 3.49 -9.80 -11.02
C ALA A 30 4.00 -11.16 -10.52
N VAL A 31 3.09 -12.13 -10.42
CA VAL A 31 3.46 -13.54 -10.27
C VAL A 31 4.03 -13.97 -11.64
N PRO A 32 5.27 -14.48 -11.71
CA PRO A 32 5.86 -14.91 -12.97
C PRO A 32 4.99 -15.95 -13.69
N HIS A 33 5.03 -15.97 -15.02
CA HIS A 33 4.48 -17.11 -15.77
C HIS A 33 5.32 -18.37 -15.50
N PRO A 34 4.77 -19.58 -15.66
CA PRO A 34 5.52 -20.83 -15.49
C PRO A 34 6.85 -20.77 -16.25
N GLN A 35 7.96 -21.01 -15.56
CA GLN A 35 9.31 -20.93 -16.14
C GLN A 35 10.22 -21.99 -15.52
N GLY A 36 10.76 -22.90 -16.34
CA GLY A 36 11.54 -24.03 -15.84
C GLY A 36 10.67 -24.96 -14.99
N LEU A 37 11.11 -25.27 -13.76
CA LEU A 37 10.37 -26.07 -12.78
C LEU A 37 9.37 -25.25 -11.94
N TYR A 38 9.31 -23.92 -12.13
CA TYR A 38 8.37 -23.07 -11.41
C TYR A 38 6.97 -23.15 -12.02
N ASP A 39 5.99 -23.53 -11.21
CA ASP A 39 4.57 -23.53 -11.56
C ASP A 39 3.77 -22.78 -10.47
N PRO A 40 3.09 -21.67 -10.80
CA PRO A 40 2.29 -20.89 -9.86
C PRO A 40 1.21 -21.69 -9.11
N GLN A 41 0.79 -22.85 -9.64
CA GLN A 41 -0.24 -23.66 -8.99
C GLN A 41 0.24 -24.35 -7.69
N PHE A 42 1.55 -24.48 -7.50
CA PHE A 42 2.17 -25.05 -6.29
C PHE A 42 2.67 -23.98 -5.31
N GLU A 43 2.30 -22.71 -5.51
CA GLU A 43 2.58 -21.63 -4.57
C GLU A 43 1.77 -21.85 -3.28
N HIS A 44 2.48 -22.04 -2.17
CA HIS A 44 1.91 -22.25 -0.84
C HIS A 44 2.50 -21.23 0.15
N ASP A 45 1.66 -20.31 0.63
CA ASP A 45 2.03 -19.33 1.64
C ASP A 45 1.75 -19.89 3.04
N ALA A 46 2.78 -20.09 3.86
CA ALA A 46 2.67 -20.45 5.27
C ALA A 46 2.77 -19.22 6.19
N CYS A 47 1.90 -18.22 6.00
CA CYS A 47 1.98 -16.97 6.77
C CYS A 47 1.65 -17.15 8.27
N GLY A 48 2.27 -16.33 9.10
CA GLY A 48 1.92 -16.15 10.51
C GLY A 48 1.07 -14.88 10.70
N THR A 49 -0.07 -14.99 11.37
CA THR A 49 -0.89 -13.84 11.80
C THR A 49 -1.11 -13.86 13.31
N GLY A 50 -1.23 -12.69 13.90
CA GLY A 50 -1.58 -12.52 15.30
C GLY A 50 -2.26 -11.18 15.54
N PHE A 51 -3.02 -11.06 16.63
CA PHE A 51 -3.58 -9.78 17.05
C PHE A 51 -3.64 -9.69 18.56
N ILE A 52 -3.69 -8.45 19.06
CA ILE A 52 -3.93 -8.15 20.46
C ILE A 52 -4.93 -7.00 20.55
N ALA A 53 -5.87 -7.09 21.49
CA ALA A 53 -6.89 -6.09 21.70
C ALA A 53 -7.15 -5.88 23.19
N HIS A 54 -7.32 -4.63 23.60
CA HIS A 54 -7.81 -4.32 24.94
C HIS A 54 -9.34 -4.25 24.92
N LEU A 55 -10.01 -5.09 25.72
CA LEU A 55 -11.47 -5.25 25.68
C LEU A 55 -12.24 -3.95 25.98
N ARG A 56 -11.67 -3.06 26.80
CA ARG A 56 -12.26 -1.73 27.11
C ARG A 56 -11.84 -0.63 26.14
N GLY A 57 -11.00 -0.93 25.16
CA GLY A 57 -10.48 0.04 24.19
C GLY A 57 -9.39 0.98 24.70
N GLU A 58 -8.92 0.81 25.94
CA GLU A 58 -7.78 1.55 26.49
C GLU A 58 -6.53 1.36 25.63
N LYS A 59 -5.90 2.47 25.26
CA LYS A 59 -4.72 2.49 24.40
C LYS A 59 -3.46 2.54 25.24
N SER A 60 -2.47 1.72 24.92
CA SER A 60 -1.16 1.80 25.56
C SER A 60 -0.04 1.46 24.58
N HIS A 61 1.16 1.94 24.88
CA HIS A 61 2.36 1.54 24.13
C HIS A 61 2.74 0.07 24.40
N GLN A 62 2.41 -0.43 25.60
CA GLN A 62 2.62 -1.83 25.96
C GLN A 62 1.91 -2.78 24.98
N LEU A 63 0.71 -2.43 24.50
CA LEU A 63 0.00 -3.23 23.49
C LEU A 63 0.73 -3.26 22.14
N VAL A 64 1.41 -2.17 21.75
CA VAL A 64 2.27 -2.14 20.56
C VAL A 64 3.47 -3.07 20.75
N GLN A 65 4.14 -2.98 21.90
CA GLN A 65 5.27 -3.85 22.23
C GLN A 65 4.87 -5.33 22.24
N GLN A 66 3.75 -5.67 22.88
CA GLN A 66 3.22 -7.03 22.90
C GLN A 66 2.87 -7.55 21.50
N ALA A 67 2.30 -6.71 20.64
CA ALA A 67 2.02 -7.07 19.26
C ALA A 67 3.30 -7.37 18.48
N LEU A 68 4.35 -6.57 18.66
CA LEU A 68 5.65 -6.79 18.04
C LEU A 68 6.33 -8.05 18.58
N THR A 69 6.19 -8.36 19.88
CA THR A 69 6.63 -9.65 20.44
C THR A 69 5.87 -10.83 19.84
N ILE A 70 4.56 -10.71 19.57
CA ILE A 70 3.81 -11.74 18.84
C ILE A 70 4.42 -11.92 17.44
N LEU A 71 4.72 -10.82 16.74
CA LEU A 71 5.32 -10.87 15.40
C LEU A 71 6.67 -11.59 15.42
N GLU A 72 7.57 -11.24 16.35
CA GLU A 72 8.87 -11.91 16.53
C GLU A 72 8.72 -13.41 16.81
N ASN A 73 7.75 -13.79 17.64
CA ASN A 73 7.47 -15.20 17.93
C ASN A 73 6.94 -15.96 16.70
N LEU A 74 6.46 -15.26 15.67
CA LEU A 74 6.05 -15.86 14.39
C LEU A 74 7.21 -15.98 13.38
N ASP A 75 8.46 -15.63 13.73
CA ASP A 75 9.61 -15.71 12.82
C ASP A 75 9.85 -17.13 12.28
N HIS A 76 9.56 -18.16 13.08
CA HIS A 76 9.63 -19.56 12.65
C HIS A 76 8.62 -19.92 11.53
N ARG A 77 7.65 -19.04 11.26
CA ARG A 77 6.68 -19.14 10.16
C ARG A 77 6.92 -18.10 9.07
N GLY A 78 7.93 -17.23 9.22
CA GLY A 78 8.35 -16.31 8.18
C GLY A 78 9.25 -17.02 7.18
N ALA A 79 9.10 -16.72 5.89
CA ALA A 79 10.16 -17.04 4.94
C ALA A 79 11.25 -15.97 5.05
N ARG A 80 12.49 -16.44 4.97
CA ARG A 80 13.63 -15.59 4.65
C ARG A 80 13.92 -15.80 3.16
N GLY A 81 14.23 -14.71 2.46
CA GLY A 81 14.61 -14.73 1.06
C GLY A 81 15.95 -15.43 0.84
N SER A 82 16.51 -15.29 -0.36
CA SER A 82 17.83 -15.86 -0.70
C SER A 82 18.99 -15.30 0.12
N ASP A 83 18.77 -14.18 0.81
CA ASP A 83 19.67 -13.53 1.77
C ASP A 83 19.00 -13.59 3.16
N PRO A 84 19.68 -14.07 4.22
CA PRO A 84 19.11 -14.20 5.56
C PRO A 84 18.55 -12.89 6.13
N ASP A 85 19.03 -11.74 5.65
CA ASP A 85 18.59 -10.41 6.09
C ASP A 85 17.46 -9.82 5.21
N THR A 86 16.92 -10.60 4.27
CA THR A 86 15.75 -10.25 3.46
C THR A 86 14.55 -11.07 3.92
N GLY A 87 13.56 -10.44 4.54
CA GLY A 87 12.27 -11.08 4.82
C GLY A 87 11.27 -10.87 3.70
N ASP A 88 10.38 -11.84 3.50
CA ASP A 88 9.34 -11.79 2.46
C ASP A 88 8.23 -10.77 2.74
N GLY A 89 8.16 -10.31 3.99
CA GLY A 89 7.31 -9.21 4.39
C GLY A 89 6.81 -9.36 5.81
N ALA A 90 6.95 -8.31 6.61
CA ALA A 90 6.40 -8.25 7.96
C ALA A 90 5.78 -6.88 8.20
N GLY A 91 4.83 -6.81 9.13
CA GLY A 91 4.22 -5.55 9.49
C GLY A 91 3.20 -5.62 10.60
N ILE A 92 2.76 -4.44 11.00
CA ILE A 92 1.81 -4.17 12.07
C ILE A 92 0.76 -3.16 11.59
N LEU A 93 -0.51 -3.48 11.82
CA LEU A 93 -1.63 -2.56 11.75
C LEU A 93 -1.95 -2.09 13.16
N LEU A 94 -2.12 -0.79 13.31
CA LEU A 94 -2.47 -0.11 14.56
C LEU A 94 -3.75 0.69 14.38
N GLN A 95 -4.44 0.98 15.48
CA GLN A 95 -5.32 2.15 15.51
C GLN A 95 -4.49 3.42 15.38
N LEU A 96 -5.07 4.47 14.83
CA LEU A 96 -4.37 5.72 14.59
C LEU A 96 -3.90 6.35 15.93
N PRO A 97 -2.58 6.50 16.15
CA PRO A 97 -1.99 6.95 17.42
C PRO A 97 -1.99 8.50 17.49
N HIS A 98 -3.14 9.08 17.85
CA HIS A 98 -3.34 10.54 17.81
C HIS A 98 -2.27 11.34 18.58
N GLN A 99 -1.95 10.92 19.82
CA GLN A 99 -0.99 11.62 20.67
C GLN A 99 0.42 11.64 20.06
N PHE A 100 0.85 10.53 19.45
CA PHE A 100 2.11 10.47 18.69
C PHE A 100 2.10 11.47 17.53
N PHE A 101 1.01 11.48 16.74
CA PHE A 101 0.92 12.38 15.60
C PHE A 101 0.88 13.85 15.98
N GLN A 102 0.19 14.23 17.06
CA GLN A 102 0.23 15.62 17.57
C GLN A 102 1.67 16.09 17.84
N GLN A 103 2.50 15.22 18.42
CA GLN A 103 3.90 15.53 18.71
C GLN A 103 4.72 15.64 17.42
N VAL A 104 4.77 14.58 16.60
CA VAL A 104 5.66 14.58 15.43
C VAL A 104 5.20 15.51 14.31
N CYS A 105 3.93 15.86 14.22
CA CYS A 105 3.44 16.82 13.23
C CYS A 105 3.73 18.27 13.63
N SER A 106 3.69 18.59 14.93
CA SER A 106 4.07 19.92 15.41
C SER A 106 5.52 20.24 15.03
N ASP A 107 6.43 19.28 15.22
CA ASP A 107 7.84 19.40 14.82
C ASP A 107 8.05 19.60 13.31
N ASN A 108 7.06 19.22 12.49
CA ASN A 108 7.06 19.32 11.03
C ASN A 108 6.16 20.44 10.49
N TYR A 109 5.70 21.37 11.36
CA TYR A 109 4.81 22.48 11.00
C TYR A 109 3.48 22.05 10.36
N ILE A 110 2.98 20.86 10.74
CA ILE A 110 1.68 20.33 10.29
C ILE A 110 0.68 20.50 11.44
N ASN A 111 -0.31 21.36 11.25
CA ASN A 111 -1.38 21.56 12.23
C ASN A 111 -2.42 20.45 12.08
N LEU A 112 -2.55 19.60 13.11
CA LEU A 112 -3.53 18.52 13.13
C LEU A 112 -4.78 18.88 13.94
N PRO A 113 -5.99 18.65 13.41
CA PRO A 113 -7.21 18.74 14.19
C PRO A 113 -7.34 17.54 15.14
N ASP A 114 -8.41 17.53 15.92
CA ASP A 114 -8.71 16.44 16.86
C ASP A 114 -8.81 15.06 16.18
N ALA A 115 -8.61 14.01 16.97
CA ALA A 115 -8.77 12.64 16.52
C ALA A 115 -10.14 12.43 15.81
N GLY A 116 -10.12 11.79 14.63
CA GLY A 116 -11.32 11.58 13.82
C GLY A 116 -11.67 12.74 12.88
N HIS A 117 -11.01 13.89 12.98
CA HIS A 117 -11.12 15.01 12.04
C HIS A 117 -9.98 15.03 11.00
N TYR A 118 -9.10 14.04 11.01
CA TYR A 118 -8.09 13.84 9.98
C TYR A 118 -7.84 12.36 9.74
N GLY A 119 -7.32 12.06 8.54
CA GLY A 119 -6.85 10.75 8.13
C GLY A 119 -5.38 10.77 7.80
N VAL A 120 -4.73 9.61 7.91
CA VAL A 120 -3.32 9.42 7.60
C VAL A 120 -3.16 8.38 6.50
N GLY A 121 -2.44 8.75 5.46
CA GLY A 121 -1.98 7.86 4.41
C GLY A 121 -0.55 7.43 4.65
N MET A 122 -0.26 6.13 4.68
CA MET A 122 1.10 5.60 4.59
C MET A 122 1.39 5.24 3.12
N LEU A 123 2.29 5.98 2.48
CA LEU A 123 2.59 5.87 1.06
C LEU A 123 4.04 5.49 0.83
N PHE A 124 4.25 4.60 -0.13
CA PHE A 124 5.55 4.20 -0.65
C PHE A 124 5.73 4.84 -2.02
N LEU A 125 6.71 5.73 -2.14
CA LEU A 125 6.97 6.54 -3.32
C LEU A 125 8.39 6.28 -3.87
N PRO A 126 8.69 6.70 -5.10
CA PRO A 126 10.05 6.59 -5.64
C PRO A 126 11.05 7.45 -4.87
N HIS A 127 12.32 7.02 -4.86
CA HIS A 127 13.42 7.81 -4.31
C HIS A 127 13.76 9.04 -5.17
N ASP A 128 13.54 8.96 -6.48
CA ASP A 128 13.69 10.12 -7.37
C ASP A 128 12.77 11.26 -6.93
N THR A 129 13.37 12.42 -6.63
CA THR A 129 12.65 13.56 -6.04
C THR A 129 11.64 14.15 -7.01
N VAL A 130 11.94 14.18 -8.31
CA VAL A 130 11.04 14.75 -9.33
C VAL A 130 9.80 13.86 -9.49
N GLN A 131 9.99 12.54 -9.61
CA GLN A 131 8.88 11.59 -9.66
C GLN A 131 8.06 11.63 -8.37
N ARG A 132 8.72 11.61 -7.21
CA ARG A 132 8.04 11.69 -5.91
C ARG A 132 7.15 12.92 -5.80
N GLN A 133 7.69 14.11 -6.07
CA GLN A 133 6.92 15.36 -6.04
C GLN A 133 5.75 15.33 -7.04
N ALA A 134 5.96 14.77 -8.23
CA ALA A 134 4.89 14.61 -9.19
C ALA A 134 3.75 13.71 -8.65
N TYR A 135 4.05 12.66 -7.88
CA TYR A 135 3.03 11.82 -7.22
C TYR A 135 2.34 12.58 -6.09
N GLU A 136 3.08 13.30 -5.26
CA GLU A 136 2.51 14.10 -4.17
C GLU A 136 1.54 15.18 -4.69
N ILE A 137 1.90 15.88 -5.77
CA ILE A 137 1.04 16.87 -6.44
C ILE A 137 -0.24 16.22 -6.96
N GLU A 138 -0.12 15.06 -7.62
CA GLU A 138 -1.27 14.35 -8.18
C GLU A 138 -2.21 13.85 -7.08
N VAL A 139 -1.65 13.31 -5.98
CA VAL A 139 -2.44 12.90 -4.82
C VAL A 139 -3.14 14.12 -4.21
N ALA A 140 -2.46 15.26 -4.03
CA ALA A 140 -3.06 16.48 -3.52
C ALA A 140 -4.23 16.97 -4.39
N ARG A 141 -4.10 16.91 -5.73
CA ARG A 141 -5.21 17.22 -6.66
C ARG A 141 -6.40 16.28 -6.47
N ILE A 142 -6.14 14.98 -6.28
CA ILE A 142 -7.20 13.99 -6.05
C ILE A 142 -7.91 14.24 -4.72
N VAL A 143 -7.17 14.56 -3.66
CA VAL A 143 -7.71 14.94 -2.34
C VAL A 143 -8.64 16.15 -2.48
N ALA A 144 -8.18 17.22 -3.13
CA ALA A 144 -8.98 18.41 -3.38
C ALA A 144 -10.23 18.12 -4.21
N ARG A 145 -10.12 17.31 -5.28
CA ARG A 145 -11.28 16.90 -6.11
C ARG A 145 -12.29 16.07 -5.34
N CYS A 146 -11.86 15.36 -4.29
CA CYS A 146 -12.75 14.62 -3.39
C CYS A 146 -13.37 15.50 -2.30
N GLY A 147 -13.06 16.81 -2.31
CA GLY A 147 -13.56 17.80 -1.37
C GLY A 147 -12.91 17.70 0.01
N GLN A 148 -11.68 17.18 0.12
CA GLN A 148 -10.92 17.12 1.36
C GLN A 148 -9.68 18.03 1.28
N GLN A 149 -9.02 18.31 2.40
CA GLN A 149 -7.86 19.19 2.46
C GLN A 149 -6.58 18.41 2.77
N VAL A 150 -5.48 18.70 2.07
CA VAL A 150 -4.15 18.23 2.50
C VAL A 150 -3.65 19.13 3.63
N LEU A 151 -3.33 18.54 4.77
CA LEU A 151 -2.75 19.25 5.93
C LEU A 151 -1.23 19.30 5.85
N GLY A 152 -0.60 18.27 5.29
CA GLY A 152 0.84 18.21 5.13
C GLY A 152 1.37 16.82 4.81
N TRP A 153 2.68 16.77 4.57
CA TRP A 153 3.42 15.54 4.33
C TRP A 153 4.56 15.41 5.34
N ARG A 154 4.71 14.21 5.90
CA ARG A 154 5.83 13.85 6.78
C ARG A 154 6.68 12.77 6.11
N THR A 155 7.99 12.93 6.11
CA THR A 155 8.91 11.82 5.83
C THR A 155 8.96 10.91 7.05
N VAL A 156 8.67 9.62 6.88
CA VAL A 156 8.75 8.66 7.97
C VAL A 156 10.23 8.33 8.22
N PRO A 157 10.74 8.43 9.45
CA PRO A 157 12.09 7.98 9.75
C PRO A 157 12.18 6.47 9.52
N THR A 158 13.17 6.04 8.75
CA THR A 158 13.49 4.63 8.54
C THR A 158 14.96 4.35 8.79
N ASP A 159 15.29 3.14 9.22
CA ASP A 159 16.66 2.67 9.41
C ASP A 159 16.91 1.38 8.61
N ASN A 160 17.56 1.53 7.46
CA ASN A 160 17.79 0.43 6.53
C ASN A 160 19.09 -0.33 6.76
N ARG A 161 19.82 -0.08 7.86
CA ARG A 161 21.14 -0.68 8.12
C ARG A 161 21.12 -2.20 8.14
N THR A 162 20.03 -2.80 8.63
CA THR A 162 19.85 -4.25 8.77
C THR A 162 19.25 -4.93 7.54
N LEU A 163 18.88 -4.17 6.49
CA LEU A 163 18.25 -4.77 5.30
C LEU A 163 19.27 -5.52 4.44
N GLY A 164 18.90 -6.72 4.02
CA GLY A 164 19.59 -7.45 2.96
C GLY A 164 19.58 -6.69 1.62
N LYS A 165 20.45 -7.09 0.69
CA LYS A 165 20.68 -6.33 -0.56
C LYS A 165 19.41 -6.20 -1.42
N SER A 166 18.61 -7.26 -1.46
CA SER A 166 17.37 -7.33 -2.24
C SER A 166 16.29 -6.41 -1.66
N ALA A 167 16.05 -6.48 -0.34
CA ALA A 167 15.13 -5.57 0.34
C ALA A 167 15.56 -4.10 0.14
N ARG A 168 16.85 -3.79 0.29
CA ARG A 168 17.39 -2.43 0.13
C ARG A 168 17.24 -1.88 -1.29
N SER A 169 17.42 -2.69 -2.35
CA SER A 169 17.20 -2.22 -3.73
C SER A 169 15.72 -1.99 -4.08
N SER A 170 14.84 -2.66 -3.34
CA SER A 170 13.39 -2.48 -3.44
C SER A 170 12.81 -1.42 -2.49
N GLU A 171 13.63 -0.88 -1.58
CA GLU A 171 13.20 0.04 -0.54
C GLU A 171 12.47 1.26 -1.14
N PRO A 172 11.28 1.62 -0.64
CA PRO A 172 10.58 2.82 -1.07
C PRO A 172 10.96 4.04 -0.23
N PHE A 173 10.74 5.23 -0.79
CA PHE A 173 10.70 6.45 -0.01
C PHE A 173 9.36 6.51 0.75
N VAL A 174 9.40 6.33 2.08
CA VAL A 174 8.18 6.25 2.91
C VAL A 174 7.69 7.65 3.30
N ARG A 175 6.45 7.96 2.95
CA ARG A 175 5.78 9.24 3.25
C ARG A 175 4.47 9.01 3.98
N GLN A 176 4.17 9.92 4.90
CA GLN A 176 2.85 10.06 5.50
C GLN A 176 2.14 11.29 4.95
N LEU A 177 0.90 11.12 4.49
CA LEU A 177 0.01 12.18 4.04
C LEU A 177 -1.07 12.41 5.09
N PHE A 178 -1.21 13.66 5.55
CA PHE A 178 -2.29 14.05 6.47
C PHE A 178 -3.41 14.75 5.69
N ILE A 179 -4.63 14.28 5.85
CA ILE A 179 -5.82 14.78 5.17
C ILE A 179 -6.84 15.23 6.21
N GLY A 180 -7.26 16.50 6.14
CA GLY A 180 -8.32 17.05 6.97
C GLY A 180 -9.70 16.63 6.46
N ARG A 181 -10.57 16.24 7.39
CA ARG A 181 -11.98 15.95 7.12
C ARG A 181 -12.72 17.26 6.85
N ALA A 182 -13.39 17.34 5.71
CA ALA A 182 -14.27 18.47 5.43
C ALA A 182 -15.50 18.51 6.37
N ASP A 183 -16.00 19.72 6.61
CA ASP A 183 -17.15 19.94 7.48
C ASP A 183 -18.41 19.21 7.00
N GLY A 184 -19.26 18.82 7.95
CA GLY A 184 -20.52 18.13 7.68
C GLY A 184 -20.40 16.64 7.35
N LEU A 185 -19.19 16.07 7.29
CA LEU A 185 -19.00 14.64 7.09
C LEU A 185 -18.99 13.86 8.42
N SER A 186 -19.80 12.81 8.50
CA SER A 186 -19.65 11.78 9.54
C SER A 186 -18.30 11.06 9.43
N ALA A 187 -17.91 10.35 10.48
CA ALA A 187 -16.66 9.59 10.48
C ALA A 187 -16.64 8.49 9.40
N ASP A 188 -17.78 7.83 9.15
CA ASP A 188 -17.89 6.80 8.13
C ASP A 188 -17.87 7.36 6.71
N GLU A 189 -18.49 8.51 6.48
CA GLU A 189 -18.40 9.19 5.18
C GLU A 189 -16.97 9.63 4.89
N PHE A 190 -16.25 10.09 5.91
CA PHE A 190 -14.85 10.44 5.74
C PHE A 190 -13.97 9.22 5.42
N GLU A 191 -14.15 8.08 6.09
CA GLU A 191 -13.47 6.83 5.70
C GLU A 191 -13.78 6.42 4.25
N ARG A 192 -15.04 6.56 3.80
CA ARG A 192 -15.41 6.31 2.40
C ARG A 192 -14.70 7.26 1.43
N LYS A 193 -14.55 8.55 1.80
CA LYS A 193 -13.77 9.52 1.02
C LYS A 193 -12.29 9.15 0.96
N LEU A 194 -11.68 8.76 2.08
CA LEU A 194 -10.29 8.30 2.15
C LEU A 194 -10.08 7.05 1.28
N TYR A 195 -10.99 6.09 1.32
CA TYR A 195 -10.98 4.93 0.41
C TYR A 195 -11.03 5.35 -1.06
N LEU A 196 -11.95 6.26 -1.43
CA LEU A 196 -12.05 6.75 -2.81
C LEU A 196 -10.77 7.46 -3.25
N ILE A 197 -10.20 8.33 -2.40
CA ILE A 197 -8.93 9.02 -2.65
C ILE A 197 -7.82 8.00 -2.92
N ARG A 198 -7.69 6.97 -2.08
CA ARG A 198 -6.73 5.87 -2.28
C ARG A 198 -6.91 5.20 -3.64
N ARG A 199 -8.14 4.79 -3.99
CA ARG A 199 -8.41 4.11 -5.26
C ARG A 199 -8.14 4.98 -6.47
N LEU A 200 -8.45 6.27 -6.40
CA LEU A 200 -8.16 7.24 -7.45
C LEU A 200 -6.65 7.48 -7.58
N ALA A 201 -5.93 7.58 -6.47
CA ALA A 201 -4.48 7.75 -6.45
C ALA A 201 -3.77 6.54 -7.07
N GLU A 202 -4.13 5.32 -6.65
CA GLU A 202 -3.63 4.07 -7.24
C GLU A 202 -3.93 3.98 -8.74
N LYS A 203 -5.15 4.36 -9.17
CA LYS A 203 -5.53 4.37 -10.58
C LYS A 203 -4.74 5.41 -11.39
N SER A 204 -4.52 6.60 -10.83
CA SER A 204 -3.73 7.65 -11.48
C SER A 204 -2.26 7.23 -11.60
N ALA A 205 -1.69 6.65 -10.55
CA ALA A 205 -0.33 6.15 -10.54
C ALA A 205 -0.08 5.07 -11.60
N ARG A 206 -0.99 4.09 -11.73
CA ARG A 206 -0.90 3.08 -12.79
C ARG A 206 -0.93 3.67 -14.19
N ARG A 207 -1.79 4.67 -14.42
CA ARG A 207 -1.87 5.37 -15.72
C ARG A 207 -0.60 6.15 -16.01
N ARG A 208 0.01 6.77 -15.00
CA ARG A 208 1.29 7.46 -15.14
C ARG A 208 2.40 6.47 -15.50
N ALA A 209 2.51 5.38 -14.75
CA ALA A 209 3.50 4.33 -15.01
C ALA A 209 3.40 3.78 -16.44
N ALA A 210 2.17 3.48 -16.90
CA ALA A 210 1.94 2.94 -18.24
C ALA A 210 2.23 3.91 -19.41
N ARG A 211 2.31 5.22 -19.14
CA ARG A 211 2.61 6.25 -20.16
C ARG A 211 4.05 6.73 -20.10
N SER A 212 4.82 6.30 -19.12
CA SER A 212 6.18 6.77 -18.94
C SER A 212 7.14 5.97 -19.80
N PRO A 213 8.10 6.62 -20.48
CA PRO A 213 9.20 5.92 -21.13
C PRO A 213 10.28 5.45 -20.13
N GLN A 214 10.19 5.86 -18.86
CA GLN A 214 11.15 5.47 -17.81
C GLN A 214 10.89 4.04 -17.29
N PRO A 215 11.90 3.36 -16.74
CA PRO A 215 11.74 2.06 -16.09
C PRO A 215 10.64 2.07 -15.01
N LEU A 216 9.93 0.95 -14.87
CA LEU A 216 8.82 0.80 -13.91
C LEU A 216 9.24 1.08 -12.46
N GLU A 217 10.51 0.85 -12.13
CA GLU A 217 11.11 1.12 -10.82
C GLU A 217 10.99 2.59 -10.41
N ASN A 218 11.08 3.50 -11.39
CA ASN A 218 10.90 4.95 -11.18
C ASN A 218 9.44 5.35 -10.96
N HIS A 219 8.52 4.39 -11.08
CA HIS A 219 7.07 4.58 -10.96
C HIS A 219 6.44 3.75 -9.83
N ARG A 220 7.26 3.20 -8.92
CA ARG A 220 6.77 2.49 -7.72
C ARG A 220 5.94 3.43 -6.86
N PHE A 221 4.64 3.16 -6.80
CA PHE A 221 3.67 3.89 -6.00
C PHE A 221 2.74 2.90 -5.32
N TYR A 222 2.66 2.96 -4.00
CA TYR A 222 1.77 2.10 -3.23
C TYR A 222 1.22 2.84 -2.01
N VAL A 223 -0.06 2.56 -1.68
CA VAL A 223 -0.72 3.10 -0.48
C VAL A 223 -0.93 1.95 0.48
N ALA A 224 -0.11 1.85 1.52
CA ALA A 224 -0.18 0.79 2.52
C ALA A 224 -1.44 0.91 3.38
N SER A 225 -1.78 2.13 3.76
CA SER A 225 -3.04 2.47 4.43
C SER A 225 -3.43 3.91 4.09
N LEU A 226 -4.73 4.21 4.09
CA LEU A 226 -5.24 5.58 4.08
C LEU A 226 -6.58 5.58 4.82
N SER A 227 -6.56 6.02 6.08
CA SER A 227 -7.69 5.90 7.02
C SER A 227 -7.57 6.94 8.15
N ALA A 228 -8.69 7.29 8.77
CA ALA A 228 -8.78 8.06 10.01
C ALA A 228 -8.79 7.16 11.26
N ARG A 229 -8.88 5.84 11.08
CA ARG A 229 -8.99 4.85 12.16
C ARG A 229 -7.76 3.99 12.31
N THR A 230 -7.10 3.65 11.20
CA THR A 230 -6.03 2.64 11.17
C THR A 230 -4.80 3.12 10.41
N LEU A 231 -3.66 2.55 10.76
CA LEU A 231 -2.36 2.83 10.15
C LEU A 231 -1.57 1.53 10.03
N VAL A 232 -0.88 1.35 8.90
CA VAL A 232 -0.06 0.15 8.65
C VAL A 232 1.40 0.54 8.51
N TYR A 233 2.25 -0.05 9.34
CA TYR A 233 3.70 -0.09 9.15
C TYR A 233 4.07 -1.48 8.63
N LYS A 234 4.62 -1.56 7.42
CA LYS A 234 5.03 -2.84 6.83
C LYS A 234 6.15 -2.64 5.84
N GLY A 235 6.88 -3.69 5.56
CA GLY A 235 7.88 -3.68 4.50
C GLY A 235 8.39 -5.09 4.23
N MET A 236 9.35 -5.17 3.32
CA MET A 236 10.16 -6.37 3.10
C MET A 236 11.18 -6.52 4.23
N LEU A 237 10.68 -6.95 5.37
CA LEU A 237 11.35 -7.01 6.64
C LEU A 237 11.15 -8.41 7.20
N THR A 238 12.13 -8.92 7.92
CA THR A 238 11.89 -10.01 8.87
C THR A 238 11.08 -9.47 10.05
N PRO A 239 10.33 -10.31 10.77
CA PRO A 239 9.67 -9.94 12.02
C PRO A 239 10.51 -9.11 12.99
N ALA A 240 11.77 -9.51 13.22
CA ALA A 240 12.69 -8.84 14.13
C ALA A 240 13.16 -7.46 13.63
N GLN A 241 13.11 -7.21 12.31
CA GLN A 241 13.55 -5.95 11.72
C GLN A 241 12.48 -4.84 11.83
N VAL A 242 11.20 -5.16 12.04
CA VAL A 242 10.11 -4.17 11.95
C VAL A 242 10.31 -2.98 12.91
N THR A 243 10.63 -3.25 14.17
CA THR A 243 10.84 -2.23 15.20
C THR A 243 12.08 -1.38 14.92
N ALA A 244 13.17 -2.02 14.48
CA ALA A 244 14.42 -1.32 14.16
C ALA A 244 14.28 -0.45 12.91
N TYR A 245 13.63 -0.97 11.88
CA TYR A 245 13.42 -0.27 10.61
C TYR A 245 12.50 0.94 10.75
N TYR A 246 11.48 0.87 11.62
CA TYR A 246 10.57 1.98 11.90
C TYR A 246 10.72 2.50 13.35
N PRO A 247 11.64 3.44 13.61
CA PRO A 247 11.84 4.05 14.93
C PRO A 247 10.56 4.62 15.58
N ASP A 248 9.60 5.07 14.76
CA ASP A 248 8.27 5.50 15.22
C ASP A 248 7.60 4.48 16.15
N LEU A 249 7.77 3.17 15.88
CA LEU A 249 7.14 2.09 16.64
C LEU A 249 7.68 1.96 18.07
N SER A 250 8.85 2.55 18.36
CA SER A 250 9.44 2.59 19.71
C SER A 250 9.08 3.85 20.48
N HIS A 251 8.35 4.79 19.87
CA HIS A 251 8.00 6.06 20.51
C HIS A 251 6.94 5.83 21.61
N PRO A 252 7.11 6.34 22.85
CA PRO A 252 6.16 6.08 23.95
C PRO A 252 4.72 6.53 23.70
N ALA A 253 4.53 7.59 22.89
CA ALA A 253 3.20 8.06 22.48
C ALA A 253 2.54 7.19 21.38
N MET A 254 3.28 6.26 20.77
CA MET A 254 2.75 5.26 19.82
C MET A 254 1.90 4.27 20.60
N THR A 255 0.61 4.57 20.72
CA THR A 255 -0.33 3.81 21.55
C THR A 255 -1.46 3.26 20.70
N THR A 256 -1.94 2.07 21.05
CA THR A 256 -3.07 1.44 20.36
C THR A 256 -3.91 0.65 21.35
N GLY A 257 -5.20 0.48 21.07
CA GLY A 257 -6.08 -0.46 21.77
C GLY A 257 -6.30 -1.76 21.00
N LEU A 258 -5.88 -1.80 19.72
CA LEU A 258 -5.93 -2.97 18.84
C LEU A 258 -4.70 -2.97 17.93
N ALA A 259 -3.99 -4.09 17.85
CA ALA A 259 -2.93 -4.29 16.88
C ALA A 259 -3.09 -5.65 16.19
N LEU A 260 -2.78 -5.69 14.90
CA LEU A 260 -2.71 -6.92 14.12
C LEU A 260 -1.34 -7.00 13.46
N VAL A 261 -0.68 -8.14 13.57
CA VAL A 261 0.64 -8.40 13.00
C VAL A 261 0.57 -9.53 12.01
N HIS A 262 1.45 -9.46 11.02
CA HIS A 262 1.54 -10.45 9.97
C HIS A 262 2.99 -10.61 9.54
N SER A 263 3.43 -11.87 9.43
CA SER A 263 4.66 -12.28 8.78
C SER A 263 4.30 -13.14 7.57
N ARG A 264 4.82 -12.76 6.42
CA ARG A 264 4.60 -13.46 5.16
C ARG A 264 5.60 -14.60 4.99
N PHE A 265 5.16 -15.67 4.36
CA PHE A 265 6.01 -16.68 3.75
C PHE A 265 5.63 -16.76 2.28
N SER A 266 6.54 -16.46 1.36
CA SER A 266 6.34 -16.53 -0.09
C SER A 266 7.20 -17.64 -0.67
N THR A 267 6.73 -18.32 -1.71
CA THR A 267 7.61 -19.23 -2.48
C THR A 267 8.35 -18.52 -3.60
N ASN A 268 8.26 -17.19 -3.70
CA ASN A 268 9.04 -16.39 -4.65
C ASN A 268 10.26 -15.74 -3.99
N THR A 269 11.39 -15.70 -4.70
CA THR A 269 12.62 -15.03 -4.26
C THR A 269 12.68 -13.57 -4.71
N PHE A 270 11.57 -13.01 -5.21
CA PHE A 270 11.52 -11.68 -5.82
C PHE A 270 10.80 -10.69 -4.89
N PRO A 271 11.47 -9.59 -4.53
CA PRO A 271 10.84 -8.53 -3.75
C PRO A 271 9.73 -7.81 -4.53
N SER A 272 8.58 -7.53 -3.89
CA SER A 272 7.43 -6.83 -4.48
C SER A 272 6.92 -5.66 -3.66
#